data_AF-A0A4Y2A1A2-F1
#
_entry.id   AF-A0A4Y2A1A2-F1
#
_cell.length_a   1.000
_cell.length_b   1.000
_cell.length_c   1.000
_cell.angle_alpha   90.00
_cell.angle_beta   90.00
_cell.angle_gamma   90.00
#
_symmetry.space_group_name_H-M   'P 1'
#
loop_
_entity.id
_entity.type
_entity.pdbx_description
1 polymer ?
#
loop_
_entity_poly.entity_id
_entity_poly.type
_entity_poly.pdbx_seq_one_letter_code
_entity_poly.pdbx_strand_id
1 'polypeptide(L)'
;MGPASFSGKKGKHLTNFEKLPIINFEAIELDEININKTDLSKDQQHLLDIVRAIQTGQCSPDLALRDPGPLSHSRWLTCANRVLRLCISQTRTTSELKMLVNYIMKTYTPVWFAIKRYSSVKYGPNHRKIAFYNLKYLNEFIC
;
A
#
# COMPACT_ATOMS: atom_id res chain seq x y z
N MET A 1 25.35 -2.67 10.47
CA MET A 1 24.37 -3.72 10.85
C MET A 1 23.08 -3.02 11.23
N GLY A 2 22.00 -3.19 10.46
CA GLY A 2 20.70 -2.54 10.70
C GLY A 2 19.78 -3.41 11.57
N PRO A 3 18.65 -2.87 12.08
CA PRO A 3 17.74 -3.60 12.95
C PRO A 3 17.25 -4.86 12.24
N ALA A 4 17.19 -5.98 12.96
CA ALA A 4 16.92 -7.30 12.43
C ALA A 4 15.76 -7.30 11.42
N SER A 5 15.90 -8.00 10.30
CA SER A 5 14.77 -8.35 9.44
C SER A 5 13.83 -9.30 10.18
N PHE A 6 12.52 -9.28 9.86
CA PHE A 6 11.54 -10.21 10.43
C PHE A 6 12.02 -11.68 10.34
N SER A 7 12.50 -12.24 11.45
CA SER A 7 13.19 -13.54 11.48
C SER A 7 12.27 -14.71 11.83
N GLY A 8 11.04 -14.44 12.28
CA GLY A 8 10.05 -15.47 12.62
C GLY A 8 9.48 -16.20 11.39
N LYS A 9 8.88 -17.38 11.59
CA LYS A 9 8.26 -18.19 10.52
C LYS A 9 7.27 -17.39 9.65
N LYS A 10 6.47 -16.51 10.29
CA LYS A 10 5.55 -15.58 9.59
C LYS A 10 6.29 -14.52 8.77
N GLY A 11 7.41 -14.00 9.28
CA GLY A 11 8.30 -13.07 8.58
C GLY A 11 8.94 -13.66 7.32
N LYS A 12 9.38 -14.92 7.39
CA LYS A 12 9.90 -15.67 6.24
C LYS A 12 8.82 -15.98 5.19
N HIS A 13 7.57 -16.08 5.60
CA HIS A 13 6.47 -16.27 4.64
C HIS A 13 6.29 -14.99 3.80
N LEU A 14 6.34 -13.81 4.44
CA LEU A 14 6.25 -12.50 3.76
C LEU A 14 7.37 -12.23 2.73
N THR A 15 8.53 -12.89 2.84
CA THR A 15 9.62 -12.77 1.85
C THR A 15 9.45 -13.68 0.64
N ASN A 16 8.71 -14.79 0.77
CA ASN A 16 8.54 -15.75 -0.33
C ASN A 16 7.42 -15.36 -1.30
N PHE A 17 6.46 -14.56 -0.85
CA PHE A 17 5.30 -14.17 -1.65
C PHE A 17 5.59 -13.19 -2.78
N GLU A 18 6.73 -12.50 -2.73
CA GLU A 18 7.12 -11.51 -3.75
C GLU A 18 7.28 -12.12 -5.14
N LYS A 19 7.64 -13.41 -5.18
CA LYS A 19 7.86 -14.20 -6.40
C LYS A 19 6.61 -14.88 -6.93
N LEU A 20 5.45 -14.70 -6.29
CA LEU A 20 4.22 -15.30 -6.79
C LEU A 20 3.77 -14.62 -8.09
N PRO A 21 3.16 -15.38 -9.01
CA PRO A 21 2.54 -14.81 -10.19
C PRO A 21 1.38 -13.89 -9.78
N ILE A 22 1.17 -12.85 -10.57
CA ILE A 22 -0.06 -12.06 -10.47
C ILE A 22 -1.21 -12.91 -10.96
N ILE A 23 -2.34 -12.75 -10.30
CA ILE A 23 -3.59 -13.38 -10.63
C ILE A 23 -4.69 -12.31 -10.68
N ASN A 24 -5.92 -12.71 -11.01
CA ASN A 24 -7.06 -11.80 -10.95
C ASN A 24 -7.35 -11.38 -9.50
N PHE A 25 -7.43 -10.07 -9.26
CA PHE A 25 -7.81 -9.46 -7.99
C PHE A 25 -8.98 -8.50 -8.20
N GLU A 26 -9.73 -8.24 -7.12
CA GLU A 26 -10.87 -7.32 -7.15
C GLU A 26 -10.39 -5.87 -7.10
N ALA A 27 -11.00 -5.03 -7.94
CA ALA A 27 -10.69 -3.61 -7.96
C ALA A 27 -11.24 -2.92 -6.70
N ILE A 28 -10.49 -1.95 -6.17
CA ILE A 28 -10.94 -1.16 -5.01
C ILE A 28 -11.06 0.30 -5.43
N GLU A 29 -12.26 0.84 -5.33
CA GLU A 29 -12.52 2.25 -5.61
C GLU A 29 -11.72 3.16 -4.68
N LEU A 30 -11.13 4.19 -5.29
CA LEU A 30 -10.30 5.19 -4.62
C LEU A 30 -10.44 6.53 -5.34
N ASP A 31 -10.42 7.61 -4.56
CA ASP A 31 -10.33 8.97 -5.11
C ASP A 31 -9.03 9.20 -5.87
N GLU A 32 -9.04 10.15 -6.79
CA GLU A 32 -7.87 10.44 -7.61
C GLU A 32 -6.68 10.96 -6.76
N ILE A 33 -5.57 10.24 -6.83
CA ILE A 33 -4.29 10.69 -6.25
C ILE A 33 -3.57 11.56 -7.27
N ASN A 34 -3.76 12.87 -7.14
CA ASN A 34 -3.07 13.86 -7.96
C ASN A 34 -1.71 14.21 -7.32
N ILE A 35 -0.64 13.59 -7.83
CA ILE A 35 0.75 13.86 -7.45
C ILE A 35 1.67 13.72 -8.65
N ASN A 36 2.70 14.58 -8.73
CA ASN A 36 3.71 14.47 -9.76
C ASN A 36 4.68 13.31 -9.42
N LYS A 37 4.82 12.35 -10.34
CA LYS A 37 5.68 11.17 -10.15
C LYS A 37 7.16 11.53 -10.00
N THR A 38 7.62 12.64 -10.59
CA THR A 38 9.04 13.05 -10.53
C THR A 38 9.48 13.43 -9.13
N ASP A 39 8.54 13.81 -8.26
CA ASP A 39 8.82 14.26 -6.90
C ASP A 39 8.87 13.09 -5.90
N LEU A 40 8.66 11.86 -6.39
CA LEU A 40 8.56 10.65 -5.59
C LEU A 40 9.86 9.85 -5.61
N SER A 41 10.23 9.28 -4.45
CA SER A 41 11.27 8.24 -4.40
C SER A 41 10.80 6.96 -5.09
N LYS A 42 11.75 6.05 -5.40
CA LYS A 42 11.43 4.76 -6.03
C LYS A 42 10.36 3.96 -5.27
N ASP A 43 10.46 3.89 -3.94
CA ASP A 43 9.49 3.17 -3.09
C ASP A 43 8.10 3.82 -3.13
N GLN A 44 8.03 5.15 -3.23
CA GLN A 44 6.78 5.91 -3.29
C GLN A 44 6.12 5.81 -4.67
N GLN A 45 6.92 5.80 -5.73
CA GLN A 45 6.43 5.52 -7.08
C GLN A 45 5.86 4.12 -7.16
N HIS A 46 6.55 3.13 -6.57
CA HIS A 46 6.04 1.76 -6.52
C HIS A 46 4.71 1.67 -5.77
N LEU A 47 4.55 2.36 -4.63
CA LEU A 47 3.27 2.45 -3.92
C LEU A 47 2.18 3.04 -4.84
N LEU A 48 2.47 4.15 -5.53
CA LEU A 48 1.50 4.79 -6.42
C LEU A 48 1.09 3.86 -7.57
N ASP A 49 2.06 3.18 -8.18
CA ASP A 49 1.82 2.28 -9.32
C ASP A 49 0.98 1.07 -8.90
N ILE A 50 1.27 0.44 -7.76
CA ILE A 50 0.51 -0.72 -7.27
C ILE A 50 -0.89 -0.34 -6.78
N VAL A 51 -1.07 0.83 -6.18
CA VAL A 51 -2.39 1.34 -5.80
C VAL A 51 -3.24 1.57 -7.04
N ARG A 52 -2.68 2.17 -8.10
CA ARG A 52 -3.39 2.36 -9.37
C ARG A 52 -3.74 1.03 -10.05
N ALA A 53 -2.84 0.04 -9.96
CA ALA A 53 -3.13 -1.29 -10.47
C ALA A 53 -4.32 -1.93 -9.74
N ILE A 54 -4.36 -1.82 -8.39
CA ILE A 54 -5.48 -2.31 -7.58
C ILE A 54 -6.76 -1.53 -7.88
N GLN A 55 -6.68 -0.21 -8.03
CA GLN A 55 -7.83 0.63 -8.37
C GLN A 55 -8.46 0.27 -9.72
N THR A 56 -7.63 -0.11 -10.70
CA THR A 56 -8.10 -0.45 -12.06
C THR A 56 -8.38 -1.94 -12.26
N GLY A 57 -8.05 -2.79 -11.28
CA GLY A 57 -8.13 -4.25 -11.46
C GLY A 57 -7.05 -4.81 -12.42
N GLN A 58 -6.08 -4.00 -12.85
CA GLN A 58 -5.12 -4.34 -13.90
C GLN A 58 -3.69 -4.09 -13.42
N CYS A 59 -2.84 -5.12 -13.43
CA CYS A 59 -1.43 -4.97 -13.07
C CYS A 59 -0.51 -5.34 -14.22
N SER A 60 0.45 -4.47 -14.54
CA SER A 60 1.40 -4.73 -15.62
C SER A 60 2.44 -5.78 -15.20
N PRO A 61 2.97 -6.57 -16.16
CA PRO A 61 4.03 -7.55 -15.86
C PRO A 61 5.29 -6.91 -15.29
N ASP A 62 5.66 -5.70 -15.71
CA ASP A 62 6.81 -4.97 -15.16
C ASP A 62 6.62 -4.63 -13.67
N LEU A 63 5.44 -4.10 -13.32
CA LEU A 63 5.08 -3.81 -11.94
C LEU A 63 5.04 -5.09 -11.09
N ALA A 64 4.71 -6.23 -11.72
CA ALA A 64 4.73 -7.53 -11.07
C ALA A 64 6.12 -7.95 -10.61
N LEU A 65 7.12 -7.75 -11.47
CA LEU A 65 8.48 -8.25 -11.25
C LEU A 65 9.31 -7.32 -10.35
N ARG A 66 8.77 -6.14 -10.01
CA ARG A 66 9.48 -5.13 -9.25
C ARG A 66 9.68 -5.58 -7.79
N ASP A 67 10.93 -5.68 -7.37
CA ASP A 67 11.28 -5.96 -5.98
C ASP A 67 10.94 -4.73 -5.10
N PRO A 68 10.09 -4.88 -4.06
CA PRO A 68 9.79 -3.80 -3.13
C PRO A 68 10.95 -3.48 -2.18
N GLY A 69 12.08 -4.20 -2.26
CA GLY A 69 13.28 -4.00 -1.47
C GLY A 69 13.21 -4.66 -0.08
N PRO A 70 14.32 -4.67 0.67
CA PRO A 70 14.43 -5.40 1.93
C PRO A 70 13.51 -4.85 3.03
N LEU A 71 12.85 -5.74 3.78
CA LEU A 71 12.09 -5.37 4.98
C LEU A 71 13.02 -4.83 6.06
N SER A 72 12.79 -3.59 6.45
CA SER A 72 13.29 -3.01 7.69
C SER A 72 12.11 -2.74 8.63
N HIS A 73 12.25 -3.05 9.91
CA HIS A 73 11.19 -2.86 10.92
C HIS A 73 10.67 -1.41 10.99
N SER A 74 11.48 -0.42 10.61
CA SER A 74 11.13 1.00 10.69
C SER A 74 10.39 1.54 9.45
N ARG A 75 10.18 0.72 8.40
CA ARG A 75 9.69 1.20 7.09
C ARG A 75 8.29 0.69 6.78
N TRP A 76 7.27 1.36 7.34
CA TRP A 76 5.86 1.06 7.05
C TRP A 76 5.54 1.09 5.55
N LEU A 77 6.14 1.99 4.77
CA LEU A 77 5.96 2.06 3.31
C LEU A 77 6.32 0.74 2.60
N THR A 78 7.45 0.12 2.97
CA THR A 78 7.88 -1.19 2.42
C THR A 78 6.91 -2.30 2.85
N CYS A 79 6.41 -2.25 4.08
CA CYS A 79 5.39 -3.18 4.56
C CYS A 79 4.10 -3.06 3.74
N ALA A 80 3.61 -1.83 3.52
CA ALA A 80 2.41 -1.56 2.73
C ALA A 80 2.55 -2.08 1.28
N ASN A 81 3.68 -1.79 0.62
CA ASN A 81 3.96 -2.30 -0.72
C ASN A 81 3.90 -3.84 -0.79
N ARG A 82 4.49 -4.52 0.21
CA ARG A 82 4.46 -5.99 0.29
C ARG A 82 3.07 -6.56 0.54
N VAL A 83 2.25 -5.90 1.37
CA VAL A 83 0.85 -6.30 1.60
C VAL A 83 0.01 -6.15 0.32
N LEU A 84 0.17 -5.04 -0.41
CA LEU A 84 -0.52 -4.85 -1.69
C LEU A 84 -0.05 -5.86 -2.74
N ARG A 85 1.27 -6.14 -2.80
CA ARG A 85 1.86 -7.18 -3.65
C ARG A 85 1.30 -8.57 -3.34
N LEU A 86 1.11 -8.88 -2.06
CA LEU A 86 0.49 -10.12 -1.62
C LEU A 86 -0.96 -10.22 -2.11
N CYS A 87 -1.73 -9.13 -2.02
CA CYS A 87 -3.13 -9.10 -2.44
C CYS A 87 -3.31 -9.43 -3.92
N ILE A 88 -2.46 -8.86 -4.79
CA ILE A 88 -2.54 -9.11 -6.24
C ILE A 88 -2.02 -10.50 -6.65
N SER A 89 -1.41 -11.24 -5.71
CA SER A 89 -0.82 -12.56 -5.94
C SER A 89 -1.62 -13.71 -5.29
N GLN A 90 -2.73 -13.42 -4.59
CA GLN A 90 -3.51 -14.41 -3.84
C GLN A 90 -4.95 -14.55 -4.33
N THR A 91 -5.34 -15.78 -4.73
CA THR A 91 -6.66 -16.05 -5.34
C THR A 91 -7.79 -15.95 -4.35
N ARG A 92 -7.47 -16.11 -3.06
CA ARG A 92 -8.41 -16.02 -1.95
C ARG A 92 -7.80 -15.13 -0.89
N THR A 93 -8.24 -13.88 -0.85
CA THR A 93 -7.84 -12.91 0.17
C THR A 93 -8.55 -13.24 1.49
N THR A 94 -7.79 -13.41 2.58
CA THR A 94 -8.38 -13.61 3.92
C THR A 94 -9.04 -12.33 4.42
N SER A 95 -9.94 -12.42 5.41
CA SER A 95 -10.58 -11.27 6.05
C SER A 95 -9.56 -10.24 6.55
N GLU A 96 -8.46 -10.72 7.16
CA GLU A 96 -7.40 -9.87 7.70
C GLU A 96 -6.62 -9.17 6.59
N LEU A 97 -6.33 -9.87 5.49
CA LEU A 97 -5.65 -9.28 4.35
C LEU A 97 -6.55 -8.24 3.67
N LYS A 98 -7.84 -8.53 3.48
CA LYS A 98 -8.82 -7.56 2.95
C LYS A 98 -8.88 -6.31 3.82
N MET A 99 -8.94 -6.46 5.14
CA MET A 99 -8.95 -5.33 6.07
C MET A 99 -7.68 -4.48 5.96
N LEU A 100 -6.50 -5.12 5.91
CA LEU A 100 -5.23 -4.41 5.76
C LEU A 100 -5.12 -3.71 4.40
N VAL A 101 -5.52 -4.36 3.31
CA VAL A 101 -5.52 -3.78 1.97
C VAL A 101 -6.48 -2.59 1.91
N ASN A 102 -7.70 -2.72 2.43
CA ASN A 102 -8.65 -1.61 2.49
C ASN A 102 -8.11 -0.44 3.31
N TYR A 103 -7.48 -0.71 4.47
CA TYR A 103 -6.82 0.34 5.24
C TYR A 103 -5.69 1.03 4.45
N ILE A 104 -4.87 0.25 3.75
CA ILE A 104 -3.76 0.82 2.95
C ILE A 104 -4.32 1.66 1.79
N MET A 105 -5.28 1.12 1.05
CA MET A 105 -5.88 1.76 -0.12
C MET A 105 -6.66 3.01 0.26
N LYS A 106 -7.61 2.90 1.19
CA LYS A 106 -8.57 3.97 1.51
C LYS A 106 -8.03 4.98 2.52
N THR A 107 -7.15 4.59 3.44
CA THR A 107 -6.70 5.50 4.52
C THR A 107 -5.24 5.89 4.37
N TYR A 108 -4.33 4.93 4.38
CA TYR A 108 -2.90 5.23 4.43
C TYR A 108 -2.43 5.95 3.16
N THR A 109 -2.82 5.47 1.98
CA THR A 109 -2.33 5.98 0.70
C THR A 109 -2.76 7.43 0.43
N PRO A 110 -4.05 7.81 0.57
CA PRO A 110 -4.47 9.19 0.36
C PRO A 110 -3.79 10.15 1.34
N VAL A 111 -3.68 9.76 2.62
CA VAL A 111 -3.01 10.57 3.64
C VAL A 111 -1.52 10.74 3.34
N TRP A 112 -0.84 9.65 2.95
CA TRP A 112 0.57 9.69 2.60
C TRP A 112 0.86 10.65 1.44
N PHE A 113 0.08 10.56 0.37
CA PHE A 113 0.28 11.43 -0.80
C PHE A 113 -0.21 12.86 -0.56
N ALA A 114 -1.22 13.07 0.27
CA ALA A 114 -1.60 14.41 0.72
C ALA A 114 -0.45 15.09 1.49
N ILE A 115 0.19 14.37 2.43
CA ILE A 115 1.36 14.87 3.16
C ILE A 115 2.53 15.14 2.20
N LYS A 116 2.77 14.26 1.22
CA LYS A 116 3.84 14.45 0.24
C LYS A 116 3.63 15.67 -0.62
N ARG A 117 2.40 15.90 -1.08
CA ARG A 117 2.03 17.07 -1.88
C ARG A 117 2.05 18.36 -1.05
N TYR A 118 1.61 18.31 0.19
CA TYR A 118 1.44 19.46 1.07
C TYR A 118 2.29 19.34 2.34
N SER A 119 3.60 19.22 2.18
CA SER A 119 4.53 18.88 3.28
C SER A 119 4.64 19.90 4.41
N SER A 120 4.21 21.15 4.19
CA SER A 120 4.24 22.20 5.21
C SER A 120 3.28 21.90 6.37
N VAL A 121 3.73 22.14 7.60
CA VAL A 121 2.95 21.97 8.86
C VAL A 121 1.61 22.69 8.83
N LYS A 122 1.49 23.81 8.09
CA LYS A 122 0.23 24.55 7.96
C LYS A 122 -0.92 23.71 7.42
N TYR A 123 -0.62 22.66 6.65
CA TYR A 123 -1.61 21.72 6.10
C TYR A 123 -1.90 20.53 7.01
N GLY A 124 -1.20 20.41 8.15
CA GLY A 124 -1.40 19.33 9.13
C GLY A 124 -2.86 19.10 9.52
N PRO A 125 -3.68 20.14 9.81
CA PRO A 125 -5.10 19.96 10.08
C PRO A 125 -5.87 19.29 8.93
N ASN A 126 -5.51 19.57 7.67
CA ASN A 126 -6.17 18.96 6.51
C ASN A 126 -5.81 17.49 6.37
N HIS A 127 -4.54 17.12 6.60
CA HIS A 127 -4.12 15.72 6.59
C HIS A 127 -4.86 14.90 7.65
N ARG A 128 -5.05 15.47 8.85
CA ARG A 128 -5.85 14.81 9.91
C ARG A 128 -7.31 14.66 9.54
N LYS A 129 -7.91 15.66 8.89
CA LYS A 129 -9.29 15.58 8.40
C LYS A 129 -9.45 14.44 7.38
N ILE A 130 -8.54 14.33 6.41
CA ILE A 130 -8.53 13.24 5.42
C ILE A 130 -8.42 11.89 6.13
N ALA A 131 -7.48 11.74 7.07
CA ALA A 131 -7.29 10.50 7.81
C ALA A 131 -8.56 10.12 8.60
N PHE A 132 -9.17 11.08 9.31
CA PHE A 132 -10.37 10.85 10.10
C PHE A 132 -11.57 10.49 9.22
N TYR A 133 -11.77 11.22 8.13
CA TYR A 133 -12.82 10.93 7.15
C TYR A 133 -12.65 9.49 6.63
N ASN A 134 -11.49 9.16 6.05
CA ASN A 134 -11.26 7.85 5.46
C ASN A 134 -11.37 6.69 6.47
N LEU A 135 -10.92 6.88 7.71
CA LEU A 135 -11.08 5.90 8.78
C LEU A 135 -12.55 5.66 9.14
N LYS A 136 -13.36 6.73 9.20
CA LYS A 136 -14.78 6.60 9.49
C LYS A 136 -15.47 5.76 8.41
N TYR A 137 -15.26 6.08 7.14
CA TYR A 137 -15.84 5.30 6.03
C TYR A 137 -15.32 3.86 5.99
N LEU A 138 -14.04 3.64 6.30
CA LEU A 138 -13.49 2.27 6.38
C LEU A 138 -14.27 1.41 7.40
N ASN A 139 -14.65 1.98 8.54
CA ASN A 139 -15.42 1.25 9.56
C ASN A 139 -16.88 0.99 9.14
N GLU A 140 -17.46 1.84 8.30
CA GLU A 140 -18.81 1.66 7.75
C GLU A 140 -18.90 0.48 6.75
N PHE A 141 -17.77 0.02 6.19
CA PHE A 141 -17.70 -1.17 5.32
C PHE A 141 -17.38 -2.49 6.08
N ILE A 142 -17.18 -2.43 7.39
CA ILE A 142 -16.79 -3.59 8.23
C ILE A 142 -17.93 -4.07 9.15
N CYS A 143 -19.12 -3.44 9.08
CA CYS A 143 -20.33 -3.87 9.80
C CYS A 143 -21.36 -4.52 8.86
#